data_AF-A0A369K293-F1
#
_entry.id   AF-A0A369K293-F1
#
_cell.length_a   1.000
_cell.length_b   1.000
_cell.length_c   1.000
_cell.angle_alpha   90.00
_cell.angle_beta   90.00
_cell.angle_gamma   90.00
#
_symmetry.space_group_name_H-M   'P 1'
#
loop_
_entity.id
_entity.type
_entity.pdbx_description
1 polymer ?
#
loop_
_entity_poly.entity_id
_entity_poly.type
_entity_poly.pdbx_seq_one_letter_code
_entity_poly.pdbx_strand_id
1 'polypeptide(L)'
;MTDISRPCPHIIDTLAEEGHAHSIISKYKLVLLWSVNRFQAVTNTAKRRKISSPLCATCNLFLARPFACLHCLYIGCWDDGHVVEHLNEESHTFCVDAKTGSVLCIQCNDFIYDAHIDEIRLATLVMAEEQQTRFQVAKKPREAFKPWVPSEKDIAALEGAVAIPCQGRRGLLNLGQTCFLNVVLQSFVHNPLLRNYFLGDKHNWKQCKVENCTCCEMDKLFTEIYSEDPNPYGPITFLATTWRASAELSGYAQQDAHEFFISALNQIHGTSRGSTNVSCNCIIHSTFAGQLQSDVKCERCGNVTSTVDPMLDISLELRGKGGEVTSGENTLAACLRRFTQPEKLGPKEYSCGKCGKASHEASKRLSIRKLPPVLSFQFKRFEHKTTDKNSARKIDAPIRFPASFSMAPFTTLAMKETEKENNVPHPVHPGPDAMYEYDLFAVINHEGKMNNGHYTNFARFQDEWYRFDDDKVTPSTLGACLNSAAYMCFYVKRHLDYKPYMTPTYVLARETEAVREKEIEKEKEAARMKEVEDALLATV
;
A
#
# COMPACT_ATOMS: atom_id res chain seq x y z
N MET A 1 -36.19 13.01 7.92
CA MET A 1 -35.01 12.30 7.38
C MET A 1 -34.36 13.24 6.39
N THR A 2 -33.46 14.08 6.90
CA THR A 2 -32.77 15.13 6.14
C THR A 2 -31.68 14.50 5.28
N ASP A 3 -31.53 15.05 4.08
CA ASP A 3 -30.68 14.63 2.97
C ASP A 3 -29.18 14.65 3.38
N ILE A 4 -28.59 13.49 3.69
CA ILE A 4 -27.22 13.36 4.25
C ILE A 4 -26.11 13.59 3.21
N SER A 5 -26.41 13.90 1.94
CA SER A 5 -25.39 13.84 0.87
C SER A 5 -25.10 15.15 0.14
N ARG A 6 -25.50 16.32 0.64
CA ARG A 6 -25.15 17.59 -0.01
C ARG A 6 -23.96 18.25 0.70
N PRO A 7 -22.82 18.48 0.01
CA PRO A 7 -21.71 19.21 0.59
C PRO A 7 -22.14 20.64 0.92
N CYS A 8 -21.55 21.22 1.98
CA CYS A 8 -21.89 22.56 2.44
C CYS A 8 -21.59 23.59 1.32
N PRO A 9 -22.58 24.36 0.84
CA PRO A 9 -22.34 25.32 -0.25
C PRO A 9 -21.37 26.42 0.18
N HIS A 10 -21.45 26.85 1.45
CA HIS A 10 -20.63 27.93 1.99
C HIS A 10 -19.14 27.59 1.95
N ILE A 11 -18.75 26.33 2.23
CA ILE A 11 -17.34 25.95 2.18
C ILE A 11 -16.85 25.82 0.74
N ILE A 12 -17.70 25.34 -0.18
CA ILE A 12 -17.38 25.27 -1.61
C ILE A 12 -17.10 26.66 -2.15
N ASP A 13 -17.98 27.62 -1.87
CA ASP A 13 -17.84 29.01 -2.33
C ASP A 13 -16.58 29.65 -1.75
N THR A 14 -16.30 29.40 -0.47
CA THR A 14 -15.10 29.95 0.19
C THR A 14 -13.80 29.32 -0.35
N LEU A 15 -13.84 28.05 -0.75
CA LEU A 15 -12.70 27.35 -1.34
C LEU A 15 -12.49 27.69 -2.82
N ALA A 16 -13.50 28.22 -3.52
CA ALA A 16 -13.37 28.68 -4.90
C ALA A 16 -12.53 29.97 -5.01
N GLU A 17 -12.48 30.78 -3.96
CA GLU A 17 -11.65 31.99 -3.90
C GLU A 17 -10.26 31.70 -3.31
N GLU A 18 -9.22 31.67 -4.15
CA GLU A 18 -7.86 31.24 -3.76
C GLU A 18 -7.30 31.94 -2.51
N GLY A 19 -7.54 33.25 -2.35
CA GLY A 19 -7.04 34.03 -1.22
C GLY A 19 -7.68 33.65 0.11
N HIS A 20 -9.01 33.50 0.13
CA HIS A 20 -9.76 33.08 1.32
C HIS A 20 -9.50 31.60 1.65
N ALA A 21 -9.47 30.75 0.63
CA ALA A 21 -9.13 29.33 0.75
C ALA A 21 -7.78 29.13 1.45
N HIS A 22 -6.74 29.86 1.01
CA HIS A 22 -5.41 29.73 1.61
C HIS A 22 -5.38 30.13 3.09
N SER A 23 -6.06 31.22 3.46
CA SER A 23 -6.12 31.70 4.85
C SER A 23 -6.80 30.70 5.79
N ILE A 24 -7.98 30.22 5.39
CA ILE A 24 -8.77 29.26 6.18
C ILE A 24 -8.03 27.92 6.30
N ILE A 25 -7.53 27.38 5.18
CA ILE A 25 -6.79 26.11 5.18
C ILE A 25 -5.52 26.23 6.03
N SER A 26 -4.82 27.36 5.98
CA SER A 26 -3.60 27.58 6.78
C SER A 26 -3.91 27.57 8.28
N LYS A 27 -4.97 28.25 8.72
CA LYS A 27 -5.42 28.23 10.12
C LYS A 27 -5.92 26.85 10.54
N TYR A 28 -6.69 26.18 9.67
CA TYR A 28 -7.16 24.82 9.91
C TYR A 28 -5.99 23.87 10.18
N LYS A 29 -4.97 23.89 9.31
CA LYS A 29 -3.73 23.10 9.48
C LYS A 29 -3.02 23.43 10.80
N LEU A 30 -2.96 24.70 11.18
CA LEU A 30 -2.33 25.13 12.44
C LEU A 30 -3.05 24.58 13.67
N VAL A 31 -4.39 24.57 13.68
CA VAL A 31 -5.17 24.00 14.77
C VAL A 31 -4.97 22.49 14.88
N LEU A 32 -4.94 21.78 13.73
CA LEU A 32 -4.65 20.34 13.69
C LEU A 32 -3.24 20.04 14.24
N LEU A 33 -2.23 20.80 13.81
CA LEU A 33 -0.85 20.68 14.29
C LEU A 33 -0.75 20.90 15.80
N TRP A 34 -1.47 21.90 16.33
CA TRP A 34 -1.53 22.13 17.78
C TRP A 34 -2.10 20.93 18.54
N SER A 35 -3.17 20.32 18.02
CA SER A 35 -3.82 19.17 18.64
C SER A 35 -2.90 17.95 18.71
N VAL A 36 -2.22 17.62 17.59
CA VAL A 36 -1.24 16.53 17.52
C VAL A 36 -0.10 16.77 18.51
N ASN A 37 0.49 17.96 18.50
CA ASN A 37 1.59 18.32 19.38
C ASN A 37 1.20 18.23 20.87
N ARG A 38 -0.04 18.60 21.20
CA ARG A 38 -0.59 18.50 22.56
C ARG A 38 -0.78 17.04 22.98
N PHE A 39 -1.43 16.21 22.16
CA PHE A 39 -1.65 14.80 22.49
C PHE A 39 -0.32 14.07 22.73
N GLN A 40 0.69 14.37 21.92
CA GLN A 40 2.02 13.78 22.07
C GLN A 40 2.82 14.33 23.26
N ALA A 41 2.61 15.60 23.66
CA ALA A 41 3.21 16.14 24.89
C ALA A 41 2.71 15.41 26.16
N VAL A 42 1.52 14.81 26.09
CA VAL A 42 0.98 13.96 27.17
C VAL A 42 1.67 12.58 27.19
N THR A 43 1.99 12.00 26.02
CA THR A 43 2.60 10.66 25.93
C THR A 43 4.13 10.68 26.12
N ASN A 44 4.83 11.74 25.71
CA ASN A 44 6.31 11.82 25.74
C ASN A 44 6.82 12.85 26.76
N THR A 45 6.89 12.45 28.03
CA THR A 45 7.22 13.33 29.17
C THR A 45 8.63 13.94 29.13
N ALA A 46 9.56 13.33 28.38
CA ALA A 46 10.98 13.71 28.35
C ALA A 46 11.34 14.94 27.49
N LYS A 47 10.45 15.41 26.60
CA LYS A 47 10.69 16.56 25.69
C LYS A 47 9.70 17.70 25.91
N ARG A 48 9.56 18.18 27.15
CA ARG A 48 8.65 19.30 27.49
C ARG A 48 8.98 20.58 26.70
N ARG A 49 8.14 20.92 25.73
CA ARG A 49 7.49 22.25 25.72
C ARG A 49 6.08 22.01 26.23
N LYS A 50 5.74 22.53 27.42
CA LYS A 50 4.39 22.41 27.98
C LYS A 50 3.43 23.21 27.09
N ILE A 51 2.80 22.56 26.12
CA ILE A 51 1.70 23.15 25.35
C ILE A 51 0.45 23.07 26.24
N SER A 52 0.09 24.18 26.88
CA SER A 52 -1.08 24.27 27.75
C SER A 52 -2.38 24.24 26.94
N SER A 53 -3.48 23.81 27.58
CA SER A 53 -4.82 24.02 26.99
C SER A 53 -5.07 25.53 26.87
N PRO A 54 -5.66 26.01 25.76
CA PRO A 54 -6.12 27.38 25.70
C PRO A 54 -7.27 27.60 26.70
N LEU A 55 -7.45 28.85 27.07
CA LEU A 55 -8.60 29.32 27.83
C LEU A 55 -9.68 29.77 26.83
N CYS A 56 -10.95 29.68 27.21
CA CYS A 56 -12.01 30.36 26.49
C CYS A 56 -11.80 31.87 26.57
N ALA A 57 -11.85 32.57 25.43
CA ALA A 57 -11.67 34.01 25.38
C ALA A 57 -12.79 34.79 26.12
N THR A 58 -13.97 34.20 26.31
CA THR A 58 -15.09 34.83 27.01
C THR A 58 -15.10 34.48 28.51
N CYS A 59 -15.16 33.19 28.86
CA CYS A 59 -15.30 32.77 30.27
C CYS A 59 -13.98 32.44 30.99
N ASN A 60 -12.83 32.49 30.31
CA ASN A 60 -11.51 32.17 30.87
C ASN A 60 -11.38 30.77 31.49
N LEU A 61 -12.27 29.84 31.13
CA LEU A 61 -12.19 28.45 31.56
C LEU A 61 -11.19 27.65 30.70
N PHE A 62 -10.51 26.69 31.33
CA PHE A 62 -9.63 25.77 30.63
C PHE A 62 -10.41 24.85 29.70
N LEU A 63 -10.05 24.87 28.41
CA LEU A 63 -10.75 24.09 27.40
C LEU A 63 -10.13 22.69 27.25
N ALA A 64 -10.88 21.66 27.64
CA ALA A 64 -10.53 20.28 27.32
C ALA A 64 -10.75 19.97 25.83
N ARG A 65 -11.75 20.62 25.21
CA ARG A 65 -12.11 20.53 23.79
C ARG A 65 -12.29 21.94 23.21
N PRO A 66 -11.21 22.61 22.80
CA PRO A 66 -11.31 23.98 22.29
C PRO A 66 -11.85 24.01 20.87
N PHE A 67 -12.77 24.95 20.62
CA PHE A 67 -13.22 25.29 19.28
C PHE A 67 -12.53 26.57 18.83
N ALA A 68 -11.82 26.51 17.70
CA ALA A 68 -11.09 27.65 17.16
C ALA A 68 -11.82 28.22 15.95
N CYS A 69 -12.01 29.53 15.91
CA CYS A 69 -12.54 30.23 14.74
C CYS A 69 -11.52 30.18 13.59
N LEU A 70 -11.98 29.85 12.37
CA LEU A 70 -11.09 29.81 11.20
C LEU A 70 -10.86 31.19 10.57
N HIS A 71 -11.61 32.21 10.98
CA HIS A 71 -11.50 33.58 10.43
C HIS A 71 -10.62 34.48 11.29
N CYS A 72 -10.61 34.33 12.62
CA CYS A 72 -9.84 35.17 13.55
C CYS A 72 -8.97 34.33 14.51
N LEU A 73 -8.56 34.87 15.66
CA LEU A 73 -7.75 34.17 16.69
C LEU A 73 -8.60 33.66 17.87
N TYR A 74 -9.92 33.79 17.79
CA TYR A 74 -10.83 33.46 18.87
C TYR A 74 -10.89 31.95 19.13
N ILE A 75 -10.86 31.58 20.41
CA ILE A 75 -11.04 30.21 20.89
C ILE A 75 -12.15 30.22 21.95
N GLY A 76 -13.18 29.41 21.73
CA GLY A 76 -14.37 29.34 22.58
C GLY A 76 -14.61 27.95 23.17
N CYS A 77 -15.38 27.90 24.26
CA CYS A 77 -16.02 26.66 24.70
C CYS A 77 -17.25 26.36 23.85
N TRP A 78 -17.57 25.07 23.77
CA TRP A 78 -18.81 24.58 23.17
C TRP A 78 -19.96 24.55 24.17
N ASP A 79 -19.68 24.12 25.40
CA ASP A 79 -20.71 23.80 26.40
C ASP A 79 -21.56 25.03 26.77
N ASP A 80 -20.94 26.21 26.89
CA ASP A 80 -21.66 27.47 27.15
C ASP A 80 -22.00 28.23 25.87
N GLY A 81 -21.74 27.67 24.68
CA GLY A 81 -22.10 28.29 23.40
C GLY A 81 -21.25 29.49 22.97
N HIS A 82 -20.23 29.92 23.73
CA HIS A 82 -19.45 31.13 23.42
C HIS A 82 -18.81 31.15 22.02
N VAL A 83 -18.41 29.99 21.47
CA VAL A 83 -17.93 29.94 20.08
C VAL A 83 -19.02 30.26 19.07
N VAL A 84 -20.25 29.80 19.32
CA VAL A 84 -21.41 30.02 18.45
C VAL A 84 -21.83 31.49 18.53
N GLU A 85 -21.86 32.08 19.72
CA GLU A 85 -22.11 33.50 19.93
C GLU A 85 -21.10 34.37 19.16
N HIS A 86 -19.80 34.08 19.32
CA HIS A 86 -18.75 34.78 18.59
C HIS A 86 -18.91 34.70 17.06
N LEU A 87 -19.24 33.51 16.53
CA LEU A 87 -19.46 33.35 15.08
C LEU A 87 -20.62 34.22 14.57
N ASN A 88 -21.70 34.33 15.35
CA ASN A 88 -22.83 35.17 15.00
C ASN A 88 -22.54 36.67 15.14
N GLU A 89 -21.87 37.09 16.22
CA GLU A 89 -21.54 38.50 16.49
C GLU A 89 -20.55 39.08 15.47
N GLU A 90 -19.50 38.34 15.16
CA GLU A 90 -18.43 38.77 14.25
C GLU A 90 -18.69 38.40 12.78
N SER A 91 -19.86 37.80 12.48
CA SER A 91 -20.21 37.30 11.14
C SER A 91 -19.17 36.33 10.56
N HIS A 92 -18.59 35.48 11.41
CA HIS A 92 -17.66 34.44 11.02
C HIS A 92 -18.40 33.13 10.71
N THR A 93 -18.03 32.44 9.64
CA THR A 93 -18.81 31.31 9.13
C THR A 93 -18.37 29.96 9.70
N PHE A 94 -17.07 29.79 9.95
CA PHE A 94 -16.48 28.48 10.26
C PHE A 94 -15.68 28.46 11.57
N CYS A 95 -15.83 27.36 12.31
CA CYS A 95 -14.94 26.99 13.39
C CYS A 95 -14.54 25.52 13.29
N VAL A 96 -13.46 25.14 13.95
CA VAL A 96 -12.96 23.76 13.99
C VAL A 96 -12.91 23.28 15.43
N ASP A 97 -13.40 22.06 15.67
CA ASP A 97 -13.14 21.34 16.90
C ASP A 97 -11.69 20.84 16.89
N ALA A 98 -10.82 21.43 17.71
CA ALA A 98 -9.42 21.07 17.73
C ALA A 98 -9.18 19.59 18.12
N LYS A 99 -10.11 18.94 18.82
CA LYS A 99 -9.95 17.56 19.26
C LYS A 99 -10.17 16.55 18.11
N THR A 100 -11.18 16.79 17.29
CA THR A 100 -11.58 15.87 16.20
C THR A 100 -11.09 16.32 14.83
N GLY A 101 -10.83 17.62 14.67
CA GLY A 101 -10.57 18.26 13.39
C GLY A 101 -11.83 18.49 12.56
N SER A 102 -13.02 18.20 13.08
CA SER A 102 -14.29 18.45 12.37
C SER A 102 -14.56 19.96 12.27
N VAL A 103 -14.92 20.41 11.07
CA VAL A 103 -15.25 21.82 10.80
C VAL A 103 -16.76 21.99 10.90
N LEU A 104 -17.20 22.99 11.66
CA LEU A 104 -18.59 23.39 11.78
C LEU A 104 -18.85 24.59 10.87
N CYS A 105 -19.98 24.58 10.16
CA CYS A 105 -20.52 25.75 9.48
C CYS A 105 -21.71 26.29 10.27
N ILE A 106 -21.63 27.54 10.75
CA ILE A 106 -22.71 28.13 11.53
C ILE A 106 -23.99 28.35 10.69
N GLN A 107 -23.84 28.66 9.40
CA GLN A 107 -24.96 28.91 8.49
C GLN A 107 -25.74 27.62 8.17
N CYS A 108 -25.05 26.47 8.10
CA CYS A 108 -25.71 25.16 8.02
C CYS A 108 -26.16 24.64 9.39
N ASN A 109 -25.60 25.19 10.48
CA ASN A 109 -25.71 24.67 11.83
C ASN A 109 -25.36 23.16 11.92
N ASP A 110 -24.34 22.74 11.16
CA ASP A 110 -23.92 21.35 11.06
C ASP A 110 -22.42 21.24 10.75
N PHE A 111 -21.85 20.06 11.02
CA PHE A 111 -20.49 19.74 10.63
C PHE A 111 -20.39 19.52 9.11
N ILE A 112 -19.26 19.92 8.56
CA ILE A 112 -18.96 19.78 7.14
C ILE A 112 -18.42 18.37 6.89
N TYR A 113 -19.15 17.59 6.09
CA TYR A 113 -18.75 16.27 5.61
C TYR A 113 -18.24 16.36 4.17
N ASP A 114 -17.12 17.07 4.00
CA ASP A 114 -16.51 17.30 2.70
C ASP A 114 -15.22 16.49 2.54
N ALA A 115 -15.12 15.73 1.44
CA ALA A 115 -14.00 14.82 1.17
C ALA A 115 -12.66 15.56 1.06
N HIS A 116 -12.66 16.80 0.55
CA HIS A 116 -11.44 17.60 0.41
C HIS A 116 -10.94 18.10 1.76
N ILE A 117 -11.84 18.54 2.66
CA ILE A 117 -11.48 18.91 4.03
C ILE A 117 -10.92 17.70 4.79
N ASP A 118 -11.53 16.53 4.64
CA ASP A 118 -11.02 15.29 5.24
C ASP A 118 -9.65 14.87 4.70
N GLU A 119 -9.41 15.04 3.40
CA GLU A 119 -8.09 14.80 2.78
C GLU A 119 -7.02 15.74 3.37
N ILE A 120 -7.32 17.05 3.49
CA ILE A 120 -6.42 18.03 4.10
C ILE A 120 -6.14 17.66 5.56
N ARG A 121 -7.17 17.25 6.31
CA ARG A 121 -7.07 16.85 7.71
C ARG A 121 -6.11 15.68 7.86
N LEU A 122 -6.38 14.59 7.14
CA LEU A 122 -5.58 13.37 7.17
C LEU A 122 -4.14 13.64 6.74
N ALA A 123 -3.93 14.38 5.65
CA ALA A 123 -2.59 14.73 5.18
C ALA A 123 -1.79 15.53 6.23
N THR A 124 -2.46 16.46 6.92
CA THR A 124 -1.81 17.29 7.95
C THR A 124 -1.46 16.50 9.21
N LEU A 125 -2.38 15.64 9.67
CA LEU A 125 -2.14 14.76 10.82
C LEU A 125 -0.96 13.81 10.55
N VAL A 126 -0.98 13.15 9.39
CA VAL A 126 0.08 12.23 8.96
C VAL A 126 1.43 12.95 8.90
N MET A 127 1.48 14.13 8.28
CA MET A 127 2.71 14.92 8.19
C MET A 127 3.25 15.32 9.57
N ALA A 128 2.37 15.75 10.48
CA ALA A 128 2.76 16.18 11.83
C ALA A 128 3.34 15.03 12.64
N GLU A 129 2.69 13.87 12.61
CA GLU A 129 3.12 12.67 13.32
C GLU A 129 4.43 12.12 12.72
N GLU A 130 4.57 12.13 11.40
CA GLU A 130 5.81 11.73 10.70
C GLU A 130 7.04 12.53 11.11
N GLN A 131 6.92 13.87 11.17
CA GLN A 131 8.04 14.74 11.56
C GLN A 131 8.58 14.43 12.96
N GLN A 132 7.76 13.87 13.84
CA GLN A 132 8.09 13.63 15.24
C GLN A 132 8.47 12.18 15.52
N THR A 133 8.15 11.26 14.60
CA THR A 133 8.56 9.86 14.72
C THR A 133 10.06 9.67 14.57
N ARG A 134 10.61 8.77 15.40
CA ARG A 134 12.03 8.36 15.34
C ARG A 134 12.40 7.58 14.06
N PHE A 135 11.44 7.34 13.17
CA PHE A 135 11.54 6.44 12.01
C PHE A 135 11.67 7.17 10.67
N GLN A 136 12.24 8.38 10.62
CA GLN A 136 12.64 8.93 9.32
C GLN A 136 13.75 8.07 8.70
N VAL A 137 13.37 6.99 8.00
CA VAL A 137 14.25 6.13 7.20
C VAL A 137 14.93 6.96 6.11
N ALA A 138 14.29 8.06 5.70
CA ALA A 138 14.86 9.10 4.87
C ALA A 138 14.56 10.47 5.48
N LYS A 139 15.53 11.39 5.42
CA LYS A 139 15.38 12.80 5.81
C LYS A 139 14.43 13.60 4.90
N LYS A 140 13.88 12.97 3.85
CA LYS A 140 13.03 13.63 2.87
C LYS A 140 11.56 13.43 3.28
N PRO A 141 10.76 14.50 3.39
CA PRO A 141 9.33 14.38 3.66
C PRO A 141 8.64 13.62 2.52
N ARG A 142 7.53 12.95 2.83
CA ARG A 142 6.60 12.45 1.80
C ARG A 142 6.14 13.61 0.93
N GLU A 143 5.94 13.35 -0.34
CA GLU A 143 5.18 14.27 -1.17
C GLU A 143 3.69 14.00 -0.98
N ALA A 144 2.89 15.05 -0.86
CA ALA A 144 1.45 14.92 -0.93
C ALA A 144 1.07 14.34 -2.29
N PHE A 145 0.03 13.50 -2.33
CA PHE A 145 -0.56 13.11 -3.60
C PHE A 145 -0.97 14.38 -4.34
N LYS A 146 -0.54 14.50 -5.59
CA LYS A 146 -1.03 15.52 -6.50
C LYS A 146 -1.81 14.80 -7.59
N PRO A 147 -3.10 15.10 -7.77
CA PRO A 147 -3.84 14.55 -8.90
C PRO A 147 -3.11 14.92 -10.18
N TRP A 148 -3.10 13.98 -11.13
CA TRP A 148 -2.51 14.26 -12.43
C TRP A 148 -3.34 15.34 -13.12
N VAL A 149 -2.67 16.42 -13.52
CA VAL A 149 -3.25 17.48 -14.36
C VAL A 149 -2.64 17.31 -15.75
N PRO A 150 -3.46 17.09 -16.80
CA PRO A 150 -2.97 16.94 -18.16
C PRO A 150 -2.14 18.15 -18.59
N SER A 151 -0.97 17.91 -19.19
CA SER A 151 -0.24 18.97 -19.90
C SER A 151 -0.91 19.29 -21.24
N GLU A 152 -0.56 20.42 -21.87
CA GLU A 152 -1.07 20.76 -23.21
C GLU A 152 -0.86 19.64 -24.24
N LYS A 153 0.25 18.91 -24.14
CA LYS A 153 0.55 17.74 -24.97
C LYS A 153 -0.39 16.57 -24.69
N ASP A 154 -0.71 16.34 -23.42
CA ASP A 154 -1.63 15.27 -23.02
C ASP A 154 -3.06 15.59 -23.45
N ILE A 155 -3.48 16.85 -23.35
CA ILE A 155 -4.78 17.32 -23.84
C ILE A 155 -4.90 17.07 -25.35
N ALA A 156 -3.89 17.45 -26.13
CA ALA A 156 -3.86 17.21 -27.56
C ALA A 156 -3.86 15.70 -27.90
N ALA A 157 -3.18 14.87 -27.11
CA ALA A 157 -3.16 13.42 -27.31
C ALA A 157 -4.49 12.74 -26.93
N LEU A 158 -5.26 13.34 -26.01
CA LEU A 158 -6.59 12.86 -25.60
C LEU A 158 -7.71 13.39 -26.49
N GLU A 159 -7.43 14.36 -27.37
CA GLU A 159 -8.41 14.94 -28.28
C GLU A 159 -8.91 13.86 -29.27
N GLY A 160 -10.19 13.49 -29.16
CA GLY A 160 -10.80 12.41 -29.94
C GLY A 160 -10.63 11.00 -29.37
N ALA A 161 -10.03 10.84 -28.19
CA ALA A 161 -9.97 9.55 -27.50
C ALA A 161 -11.35 9.14 -26.95
N VAL A 162 -11.76 7.90 -27.19
CA VAL A 162 -12.98 7.34 -26.62
C VAL A 162 -12.73 6.98 -25.16
N ALA A 163 -13.52 7.57 -24.26
CA ALA A 163 -13.47 7.25 -22.84
C ALA A 163 -14.08 5.86 -22.61
N ILE A 164 -13.22 4.85 -22.43
CA ILE A 164 -13.67 3.49 -22.13
C ILE A 164 -14.02 3.42 -20.64
N PRO A 165 -15.21 2.91 -20.27
CA PRO A 165 -15.56 2.71 -18.87
C PRO A 165 -14.61 1.63 -18.31
N CYS A 166 -13.70 2.05 -17.44
CA CYS A 166 -12.64 1.23 -16.83
C CYS A 166 -13.24 0.18 -15.88
N GLN A 167 -13.97 -0.80 -16.39
CA GLN A 167 -14.83 -1.66 -15.58
C GLN A 167 -14.12 -2.86 -14.97
N GLY A 168 -12.99 -3.33 -15.52
CA GLY A 168 -12.15 -4.40 -14.94
C GLY A 168 -12.84 -5.76 -14.67
N ARG A 169 -14.10 -5.94 -15.09
CA ARG A 169 -14.98 -7.07 -14.74
C ARG A 169 -15.02 -8.12 -15.86
N ARG A 170 -13.85 -8.63 -16.26
CA ARG A 170 -13.74 -9.62 -17.35
C ARG A 170 -13.24 -10.96 -16.80
N GLY A 171 -13.92 -12.05 -17.16
CA GLY A 171 -13.51 -13.41 -16.80
C GLY A 171 -12.31 -13.88 -17.62
N LEU A 172 -11.63 -14.92 -17.15
CA LEU A 172 -10.51 -15.55 -17.85
C LEU A 172 -10.86 -16.99 -18.23
N LEU A 173 -10.73 -17.34 -19.50
CA LEU A 173 -11.03 -18.70 -19.97
C LEU A 173 -10.12 -19.73 -19.27
N ASN A 174 -10.71 -20.83 -18.86
CA ASN A 174 -9.94 -21.99 -18.41
C ASN A 174 -9.40 -22.75 -19.63
N LEU A 175 -8.07 -22.77 -19.79
CA LEU A 175 -7.39 -23.42 -20.92
C LEU A 175 -6.97 -24.86 -20.59
N GLY A 176 -7.65 -25.50 -19.64
CA GLY A 176 -7.44 -26.88 -19.21
C GLY A 176 -7.44 -26.98 -17.68
N GLN A 177 -6.29 -26.67 -17.07
CA GLN A 177 -6.10 -26.65 -15.61
C GLN A 177 -5.48 -25.31 -15.16
N THR A 178 -5.90 -24.20 -15.77
CA THR A 178 -5.29 -22.88 -15.57
C THR A 178 -5.96 -22.04 -14.49
N CYS A 179 -6.84 -22.62 -13.67
CA CYS A 179 -7.55 -21.90 -12.61
C CYS A 179 -6.57 -21.24 -11.61
N PHE A 180 -5.45 -21.89 -11.27
CA PHE A 180 -4.39 -21.33 -10.42
C PHE A 180 -3.77 -20.05 -11.02
N LEU A 181 -3.64 -19.99 -12.34
CA LEU A 181 -3.11 -18.84 -13.06
C LEU A 181 -4.17 -17.73 -13.13
N ASN A 182 -5.41 -18.09 -13.46
CA ASN A 182 -6.51 -17.14 -13.61
C ASN A 182 -6.74 -16.35 -12.32
N VAL A 183 -6.78 -17.01 -11.16
CA VAL A 183 -7.00 -16.32 -9.88
C VAL A 183 -5.88 -15.36 -9.48
N VAL A 184 -4.64 -15.69 -9.83
CA VAL A 184 -3.47 -14.82 -9.58
C VAL A 184 -3.49 -13.63 -10.52
N LEU A 185 -3.77 -13.84 -11.80
CA LEU A 185 -3.93 -12.76 -12.77
C LEU A 185 -5.07 -11.81 -12.37
N GLN A 186 -6.21 -12.34 -11.93
CA GLN A 186 -7.31 -11.53 -11.42
C GLN A 186 -6.90 -10.70 -10.20
N SER A 187 -6.08 -11.26 -9.30
CA SER A 187 -5.52 -10.53 -8.15
C SER A 187 -4.57 -9.41 -8.58
N PHE A 188 -3.78 -9.60 -9.64
CA PHE A 188 -2.92 -8.54 -10.20
C PHE A 188 -3.73 -7.44 -10.89
N VAL A 189 -4.75 -7.79 -11.65
CA VAL A 189 -5.57 -6.84 -12.42
C VAL A 189 -6.35 -5.88 -11.52
N HIS A 190 -6.76 -6.37 -10.35
CA HIS A 190 -7.47 -5.59 -9.34
C HIS A 190 -6.52 -4.91 -8.33
N ASN A 191 -5.20 -5.10 -8.46
CA ASN A 191 -4.23 -4.35 -7.69
C ASN A 191 -4.11 -2.92 -8.27
N PRO A 192 -4.45 -1.87 -7.51
CA PRO A 192 -4.48 -0.50 -8.04
C PRO A 192 -3.09 0.00 -8.48
N LEU A 193 -2.01 -0.47 -7.85
CA LEU A 193 -0.65 -0.04 -8.20
C LEU A 193 -0.18 -0.66 -9.52
N LEU A 194 -0.49 -1.95 -9.75
CA LEU A 194 -0.19 -2.60 -11.03
C LEU A 194 -1.07 -2.02 -12.14
N ARG A 195 -2.37 -1.85 -11.88
CA ARG A 195 -3.31 -1.24 -12.83
C ARG A 195 -2.82 0.13 -13.30
N ASN A 196 -2.49 1.02 -12.39
CA ASN A 196 -2.03 2.37 -12.72
C ASN A 196 -0.67 2.35 -13.44
N TYR A 197 0.18 1.35 -13.20
CA TYR A 197 1.45 1.20 -13.89
C TYR A 197 1.28 0.80 -15.36
N PHE A 198 0.49 -0.25 -15.63
CA PHE A 198 0.30 -0.76 -16.99
C PHE A 198 -0.63 0.14 -17.81
N LEU A 199 -1.77 0.57 -17.26
CA LEU A 199 -2.66 1.50 -17.96
C LEU A 199 -2.07 2.92 -18.10
N GLY A 200 -1.06 3.25 -17.29
CA GLY A 200 -0.31 4.51 -17.39
C GLY A 200 0.86 4.48 -18.38
N ASP A 201 0.92 3.48 -19.27
CA ASP A 201 1.92 3.30 -20.33
C ASP A 201 3.38 3.25 -19.82
N LYS A 202 3.60 2.85 -18.55
CA LYS A 202 4.95 2.73 -17.98
C LYS A 202 5.73 1.55 -18.56
N HIS A 203 5.01 0.57 -19.11
CA HIS A 203 5.52 -0.47 -19.98
C HIS A 203 4.57 -0.59 -21.16
N ASN A 204 5.09 -0.46 -22.38
CA ASN A 204 4.28 -0.53 -23.59
C ASN A 204 4.74 -1.72 -24.43
N TRP A 205 3.85 -2.69 -24.64
CA TRP A 205 4.17 -3.92 -25.37
C TRP A 205 4.56 -3.67 -26.84
N LYS A 206 4.06 -2.59 -27.47
CA LYS A 206 4.39 -2.23 -28.86
C LYS A 206 5.79 -1.60 -29.00
N GLN A 207 6.29 -0.99 -27.93
CA GLN A 207 7.61 -0.35 -27.92
C GLN A 207 8.70 -1.22 -27.29
N CYS A 208 8.31 -2.30 -26.61
CA CYS A 208 9.24 -3.20 -25.94
C CYS A 208 9.98 -4.08 -26.95
N LYS A 209 11.30 -4.14 -26.82
CA LYS A 209 12.18 -4.97 -27.68
C LYS A 209 12.62 -6.29 -27.02
N VAL A 210 12.15 -6.56 -25.80
CA VAL A 210 12.54 -7.74 -25.04
C VAL A 210 11.74 -8.94 -25.53
N GLU A 211 12.42 -9.99 -25.97
CA GLU A 211 11.78 -11.26 -26.35
C GLU A 211 11.20 -11.96 -25.12
N ASN A 212 10.02 -12.60 -25.28
CA ASN A 212 9.32 -13.32 -24.20
C ASN A 212 9.12 -12.46 -22.92
N CYS A 213 8.79 -11.18 -23.11
CA CYS A 213 8.63 -10.23 -22.02
C CYS A 213 7.31 -10.43 -21.27
N THR A 214 7.36 -10.89 -20.01
CA THR A 214 6.17 -11.03 -19.16
C THR A 214 5.47 -9.69 -18.90
N CYS A 215 6.22 -8.57 -18.82
CA CYS A 215 5.60 -7.24 -18.72
C CYS A 215 4.78 -6.86 -19.97
N CYS A 216 5.16 -7.32 -21.16
CA CYS A 216 4.33 -7.12 -22.37
C CYS A 216 3.01 -7.90 -22.25
N GLU A 217 3.06 -9.10 -21.71
CA GLU A 217 1.87 -9.93 -21.52
C GLU A 217 0.96 -9.38 -20.42
N MET A 218 1.53 -8.80 -19.36
CA MET A 218 0.75 -8.03 -18.37
C MET A 218 0.10 -6.79 -19.02
N ASP A 219 0.83 -6.02 -19.82
CA ASP A 219 0.29 -4.84 -20.49
C ASP A 219 -0.88 -5.17 -21.43
N LYS A 220 -0.74 -6.26 -22.21
CA LYS A 220 -1.84 -6.82 -23.02
C LYS A 220 -3.02 -7.25 -22.15
N LEU A 221 -2.76 -7.99 -21.05
CA LEU A 221 -3.80 -8.45 -20.13
C LEU A 221 -4.61 -7.28 -19.56
N PHE A 222 -3.95 -6.21 -19.13
CA PHE A 222 -4.61 -5.00 -18.64
C PHE A 222 -5.41 -4.32 -19.75
N THR A 223 -4.84 -4.19 -20.96
CA THR A 223 -5.54 -3.61 -22.11
C THR A 223 -6.83 -4.38 -22.43
N GLU A 224 -6.76 -5.71 -22.45
CA GLU A 224 -7.90 -6.58 -22.79
C GLU A 224 -8.97 -6.60 -21.70
N ILE A 225 -8.59 -6.68 -20.42
CA ILE A 225 -9.59 -6.72 -19.33
C ILE A 225 -10.32 -5.38 -19.16
N TYR A 226 -9.63 -4.27 -19.41
CA TYR A 226 -10.21 -2.93 -19.34
C TYR A 226 -10.76 -2.43 -20.68
N SER A 227 -10.83 -3.29 -21.70
CA SER A 227 -11.50 -2.99 -22.97
C SER A 227 -13.03 -3.06 -22.85
N GLU A 228 -13.74 -2.67 -23.92
CA GLU A 228 -15.21 -2.75 -23.98
C GLU A 228 -15.74 -4.18 -24.20
N ASP A 229 -14.88 -5.15 -24.52
CA ASP A 229 -15.31 -6.51 -24.83
C ASP A 229 -15.73 -7.28 -23.57
N PRO A 230 -17.01 -7.68 -23.44
CA PRO A 230 -17.48 -8.42 -22.27
C PRO A 230 -17.12 -9.90 -22.29
N ASN A 231 -16.66 -10.44 -23.43
CA ASN A 231 -16.40 -11.88 -23.56
C ASN A 231 -15.19 -12.31 -22.72
N PRO A 232 -15.18 -13.50 -22.12
CA PRO A 232 -14.03 -13.98 -21.35
C PRO A 232 -12.72 -13.94 -22.16
N TYR A 233 -11.64 -13.43 -21.55
CA TYR A 233 -10.34 -13.32 -22.19
C TYR A 233 -9.52 -14.61 -22.00
N GLY A 234 -8.88 -15.10 -23.05
CA GLY A 234 -7.96 -16.24 -22.98
C GLY A 234 -6.51 -15.79 -22.96
N PRO A 235 -5.78 -15.84 -21.81
CA PRO A 235 -4.39 -15.38 -21.71
C PRO A 235 -3.39 -16.40 -22.30
N ILE A 236 -3.58 -16.81 -23.55
CA ILE A 236 -2.82 -17.90 -24.21
C ILE A 236 -1.34 -17.54 -24.35
N THR A 237 -1.04 -16.31 -24.80
CA THR A 237 0.34 -15.83 -24.98
C THR A 237 1.06 -15.65 -23.65
N PHE A 238 0.32 -15.25 -22.59
CA PHE A 238 0.83 -15.18 -21.24
C PHE A 238 1.25 -16.58 -20.76
N LEU A 239 0.34 -17.56 -20.86
CA LEU A 239 0.59 -18.95 -20.47
C LEU A 239 1.83 -19.53 -21.19
N ALA A 240 1.91 -19.33 -22.51
CA ALA A 240 3.06 -19.77 -23.30
C ALA A 240 4.37 -19.11 -22.85
N THR A 241 4.33 -17.82 -22.48
CA THR A 241 5.50 -17.09 -21.97
C THR A 241 5.93 -17.63 -20.61
N THR A 242 4.98 -17.88 -19.70
CA THR A 242 5.25 -18.50 -18.39
C THR A 242 5.88 -19.89 -18.55
N TRP A 243 5.36 -20.73 -19.45
CA TRP A 243 5.90 -22.08 -19.68
C TRP A 243 7.32 -22.07 -20.24
N ARG A 244 7.68 -21.07 -21.05
CA ARG A 244 9.05 -20.89 -21.53
C ARG A 244 9.99 -20.40 -20.43
N ALA A 245 9.48 -19.59 -19.50
CA ALA A 245 10.27 -19.00 -18.42
C ALA A 245 10.49 -19.95 -17.24
N SER A 246 9.55 -20.85 -16.96
CA SER A 246 9.63 -21.80 -15.85
C SER A 246 9.19 -23.20 -16.30
N ALA A 247 10.14 -24.12 -16.37
CA ALA A 247 9.90 -25.52 -16.70
C ALA A 247 9.06 -26.24 -15.63
N GLU A 248 9.18 -25.84 -14.36
CA GLU A 248 8.43 -26.42 -13.22
C GLU A 248 6.93 -26.14 -13.32
N LEU A 249 6.57 -24.96 -13.83
CA LEU A 249 5.19 -24.55 -14.10
C LEU A 249 4.71 -24.94 -15.51
N SER A 250 5.56 -25.60 -16.29
CA SER A 250 5.21 -26.04 -17.64
C SER A 250 4.42 -27.34 -17.61
N GLY A 251 3.43 -27.45 -18.50
CA GLY A 251 2.58 -28.63 -18.65
C GLY A 251 1.12 -28.43 -18.24
N TYR A 252 0.33 -29.48 -18.41
CA TYR A 252 -1.12 -29.46 -18.20
C TYR A 252 -1.56 -29.82 -16.76
N ALA A 253 -0.61 -29.96 -15.84
CA ALA A 253 -0.89 -30.36 -14.46
C ALA A 253 -1.37 -29.18 -13.61
N GLN A 254 -2.19 -29.46 -12.60
CA GLN A 254 -2.56 -28.48 -11.57
C GLN A 254 -1.31 -28.04 -10.81
N GLN A 255 -1.19 -26.74 -10.55
CA GLN A 255 -0.09 -26.13 -9.82
C GLN A 255 -0.61 -25.34 -8.63
N ASP A 256 0.28 -25.06 -7.66
CA ASP A 256 -0.06 -24.21 -6.53
C ASP A 256 -0.11 -22.73 -6.94
N ALA A 257 -1.19 -22.04 -6.59
CA ALA A 257 -1.38 -20.63 -6.93
C ALA A 257 -0.32 -19.70 -6.29
N HIS A 258 0.21 -20.03 -5.12
CA HIS A 258 1.27 -19.23 -4.48
C HIS A 258 2.61 -19.40 -5.19
N GLU A 259 2.93 -20.62 -5.61
CA GLU A 259 4.14 -20.87 -6.41
C GLU A 259 4.11 -20.11 -7.73
N PHE A 260 2.96 -20.16 -8.43
CA PHE A 260 2.75 -19.35 -9.63
C PHE A 260 2.81 -17.84 -9.33
N PHE A 261 2.21 -17.37 -8.23
CA PHE A 261 2.28 -15.97 -7.82
C PHE A 261 3.73 -15.49 -7.66
N ILE A 262 4.57 -16.22 -6.91
CA ILE A 262 5.98 -15.86 -6.71
C ILE A 262 6.76 -15.92 -8.02
N SER A 263 6.53 -16.97 -8.83
CA SER A 263 7.17 -17.09 -10.14
C SER A 263 6.79 -15.92 -11.07
N ALA A 264 5.52 -15.54 -11.12
CA ALA A 264 5.05 -14.40 -11.91
C ALA A 264 5.65 -13.08 -11.43
N LEU A 265 5.73 -12.84 -10.11
CA LEU A 265 6.41 -11.66 -9.56
C LEU A 265 7.89 -11.61 -10.00
N ASN A 266 8.61 -12.73 -9.93
CA ASN A 266 10.01 -12.81 -10.35
C ASN A 266 10.19 -12.59 -11.86
N GLN A 267 9.29 -13.14 -12.68
CA GLN A 267 9.30 -12.94 -14.13
C GLN A 267 9.03 -11.48 -14.51
N ILE A 268 8.00 -10.86 -13.91
CA ILE A 268 7.69 -9.44 -14.12
C ILE A 268 8.87 -8.58 -13.65
N HIS A 269 9.48 -8.88 -12.51
CA HIS A 269 10.69 -8.22 -12.04
C HIS A 269 11.84 -8.31 -13.06
N GLY A 270 12.09 -9.50 -13.62
CA GLY A 270 13.14 -9.73 -14.62
C GLY A 270 12.94 -8.93 -15.91
N THR A 271 11.69 -8.69 -16.31
CA THR A 271 11.36 -7.97 -17.56
C THR A 271 10.95 -6.51 -17.35
N SER A 272 10.99 -6.02 -16.11
CA SER A 272 10.63 -4.64 -15.78
C SER A 272 11.82 -3.68 -15.93
N ARG A 273 11.53 -2.45 -16.38
CA ARG A 273 12.49 -1.35 -16.35
C ARG A 273 12.91 -1.06 -14.90
N GLY A 274 14.21 -0.82 -14.66
CA GLY A 274 14.71 -0.51 -13.31
C GLY A 274 14.96 -1.73 -12.41
N SER A 275 14.95 -2.93 -12.98
CA SER A 275 15.44 -4.13 -12.32
C SER A 275 16.97 -4.07 -12.15
N THR A 276 17.46 -3.80 -10.94
CA THR A 276 18.90 -3.79 -10.63
C THR A 276 19.17 -4.49 -9.31
N ASN A 277 20.34 -5.13 -9.19
CA ASN A 277 20.73 -5.89 -7.99
C ASN A 277 21.07 -5.00 -6.78
N VAL A 278 21.33 -3.71 -6.98
CA VAL A 278 21.78 -2.78 -5.94
C VAL A 278 20.63 -1.91 -5.41
N SER A 279 19.75 -1.42 -6.30
CA SER A 279 18.62 -0.57 -5.94
C SER A 279 17.47 -0.75 -6.93
N CYS A 280 16.73 -1.84 -6.78
CA CYS A 280 15.61 -2.11 -7.68
C CYS A 280 14.43 -1.16 -7.42
N ASN A 281 14.00 -0.46 -8.48
CA ASN A 281 12.80 0.37 -8.49
C ASN A 281 11.72 -0.14 -9.46
N CYS A 282 11.80 -1.42 -9.85
CA CYS A 282 10.78 -2.06 -10.66
C CYS A 282 9.41 -2.07 -9.97
N ILE A 283 8.36 -2.27 -10.76
CA ILE A 283 6.98 -2.25 -10.27
C ILE A 283 6.71 -3.30 -9.18
N ILE A 284 7.39 -4.46 -9.24
CA ILE A 284 7.22 -5.51 -8.23
C ILE A 284 7.82 -5.10 -6.89
N HIS A 285 9.07 -4.64 -6.88
CA HIS A 285 9.71 -4.21 -5.63
C HIS A 285 9.16 -2.89 -5.08
N SER A 286 8.59 -2.02 -5.92
CA SER A 286 7.88 -0.83 -5.43
C SER A 286 6.50 -1.18 -4.83
N THR A 287 5.86 -2.28 -5.25
CA THR A 287 4.51 -2.67 -4.84
C THR A 287 4.51 -3.67 -3.68
N PHE A 288 5.30 -4.74 -3.77
CA PHE A 288 5.24 -5.89 -2.87
C PHE A 288 6.45 -6.04 -1.92
N ALA A 289 7.57 -5.33 -2.17
CA ALA A 289 8.78 -5.55 -1.37
C ALA A 289 8.72 -4.93 0.03
N GLY A 290 8.62 -5.80 1.03
CA GLY A 290 8.86 -5.52 2.43
C GLY A 290 10.25 -5.96 2.90
N GLN A 291 10.51 -5.78 4.18
CA GLN A 291 11.69 -6.32 4.85
C GLN A 291 11.29 -6.92 6.20
N LEU A 292 11.74 -8.14 6.46
CA LEU A 292 11.69 -8.79 7.77
C LEU A 292 12.97 -8.45 8.54
N GLN A 293 12.87 -8.41 9.86
CA GLN A 293 14.00 -8.40 10.76
C GLN A 293 13.95 -9.66 11.63
N SER A 294 14.99 -10.47 11.52
CA SER A 294 15.21 -11.67 12.33
C SER A 294 16.20 -11.34 13.43
N ASP A 295 15.71 -11.28 14.66
CA ASP A 295 16.51 -11.03 15.86
C ASP A 295 16.79 -12.37 16.56
N VAL A 296 18.07 -12.71 16.71
CA VAL A 296 18.52 -13.87 17.51
C VAL A 296 19.12 -13.36 18.81
N LYS A 297 18.46 -13.65 19.93
CA LYS A 297 18.87 -13.28 21.27
C LYS A 297 19.50 -14.46 21.98
N CYS A 298 20.73 -14.28 22.44
CA CYS A 298 21.39 -15.22 23.34
C CYS A 298 20.76 -15.13 24.73
N GLU A 299 20.21 -16.22 25.26
CA GLU A 299 19.54 -16.21 26.58
C GLU A 299 20.55 -16.12 27.74
N ARG A 300 21.82 -16.44 27.49
CA ARG A 300 22.87 -16.37 28.52
C ARG A 300 23.42 -14.96 28.75
N CYS A 301 23.72 -14.21 27.70
CA CYS A 301 24.34 -12.88 27.80
C CYS A 301 23.45 -11.72 27.31
N GLY A 302 22.26 -12.03 26.80
CA GLY A 302 21.33 -11.03 26.27
C GLY A 302 21.76 -10.40 24.94
N ASN A 303 22.85 -10.86 24.32
CA ASN A 303 23.31 -10.32 23.03
C ASN A 303 22.30 -10.62 21.92
N VAL A 304 21.88 -9.59 21.18
CA VAL A 304 20.98 -9.71 20.04
C VAL A 304 21.75 -9.51 18.75
N THR A 305 21.61 -10.43 17.81
CA THR A 305 22.08 -10.31 16.43
C THR A 305 20.89 -10.19 15.49
N SER A 306 20.87 -9.13 14.67
CA SER A 306 19.77 -8.85 13.74
C SER A 306 20.19 -9.09 12.30
N THR A 307 19.38 -9.82 11.53
CA THR A 307 19.49 -9.92 10.07
C THR A 307 18.26 -9.31 9.42
N VAL A 308 18.42 -8.76 8.21
CA VAL A 308 17.33 -8.14 7.45
C VAL A 308 17.13 -8.94 6.17
N ASP A 309 15.92 -9.46 6.02
CA ASP A 309 15.57 -10.36 4.92
C ASP A 309 14.49 -9.70 4.04
N PRO A 310 14.67 -9.62 2.72
CA PRO A 310 13.63 -9.11 1.82
C PRO A 310 12.42 -10.05 1.81
N MET A 311 11.22 -9.51 1.61
CA MET A 311 10.00 -10.31 1.46
C MET A 311 9.08 -9.74 0.38
N LEU A 312 8.38 -10.62 -0.34
CA LEU A 312 7.30 -10.28 -1.27
C LEU A 312 5.92 -10.71 -0.74
N ASP A 313 5.92 -11.65 0.19
CA ASP A 313 4.74 -12.21 0.84
C ASP A 313 5.08 -12.71 2.26
N ILE A 314 4.04 -13.07 3.02
CA ILE A 314 4.17 -13.66 4.35
C ILE A 314 3.36 -14.95 4.40
N SER A 315 4.05 -16.08 4.51
CA SER A 315 3.44 -17.41 4.64
C SER A 315 3.13 -17.73 6.11
N LEU A 316 1.85 -17.84 6.45
CA LEU A 316 1.33 -17.97 7.79
C LEU A 316 0.91 -19.40 8.12
N GLU A 317 1.35 -19.89 9.28
CA GLU A 317 0.99 -21.20 9.80
C GLU A 317 -0.40 -21.21 10.43
N LEU A 318 -1.13 -22.32 10.21
CA LEU A 318 -2.46 -22.55 10.75
C LEU A 318 -2.43 -23.66 11.78
N ARG A 319 -3.34 -23.58 12.77
CA ARG A 319 -3.59 -24.73 13.65
C ARG A 319 -4.64 -25.63 13.03
N GLY A 320 -4.33 -26.92 12.91
CA GLY A 320 -5.28 -27.96 12.51
C GLY A 320 -6.30 -28.27 13.61
N LYS A 321 -7.43 -28.91 13.23
CA LYS A 321 -8.53 -29.28 14.15
C LYS A 321 -8.16 -30.29 15.26
N GLY A 322 -6.94 -30.83 15.28
CA GLY A 322 -6.52 -31.94 16.16
C GLY A 322 -5.42 -31.61 17.17
N GLY A 323 -4.96 -30.36 17.26
CA GLY A 323 -4.15 -29.91 18.40
C GLY A 323 -5.07 -29.48 19.53
N GLU A 324 -4.78 -29.88 20.77
CA GLU A 324 -5.58 -29.62 21.97
C GLU A 324 -6.32 -28.28 21.90
N VAL A 325 -7.65 -28.40 21.83
CA VAL A 325 -8.58 -27.29 21.74
C VAL A 325 -8.66 -26.62 23.10
N THR A 326 -7.75 -25.68 23.33
CA THR A 326 -7.99 -24.54 24.21
C THR A 326 -7.87 -23.25 23.37
N SER A 327 -9.01 -22.85 22.81
CA SER A 327 -9.40 -21.46 22.50
C SER A 327 -8.38 -20.55 21.80
N GLY A 328 -8.01 -20.88 20.56
CA GLY A 328 -7.34 -19.93 19.66
C GLY A 328 -7.94 -19.99 18.28
N GLU A 329 -8.89 -19.11 17.98
CA GLU A 329 -9.48 -18.97 16.65
C GLU A 329 -8.38 -18.68 15.60
N ASN A 330 -8.39 -19.35 14.44
CA ASN A 330 -7.49 -19.03 13.33
C ASN A 330 -7.89 -17.67 12.73
N THR A 331 -7.50 -16.58 13.39
CA THR A 331 -7.64 -15.22 12.85
C THR A 331 -6.33 -14.78 12.20
N LEU A 332 -6.38 -13.89 11.21
CA LEU A 332 -5.17 -13.31 10.58
C LEU A 332 -4.24 -12.72 11.65
N ALA A 333 -4.80 -11.96 12.61
CA ALA A 333 -4.04 -11.39 13.72
C ALA A 333 -3.40 -12.46 14.62
N ALA A 334 -4.09 -13.57 14.90
CA ALA A 334 -3.51 -14.67 15.66
C ALA A 334 -2.37 -15.37 14.89
N CYS A 335 -2.52 -15.53 13.57
CA CYS A 335 -1.48 -16.09 12.72
C CYS A 335 -0.23 -15.20 12.70
N LEU A 336 -0.41 -13.88 12.56
CA LEU A 336 0.68 -12.90 12.62
C LEU A 336 1.35 -12.83 14.00
N ARG A 337 0.59 -12.97 15.09
CA ARG A 337 1.15 -13.08 16.44
C ARG A 337 2.05 -14.32 16.57
N ARG A 338 1.64 -15.46 16.02
CA ARG A 338 2.46 -16.68 16.00
C ARG A 338 3.71 -16.48 15.14
N PHE A 339 3.56 -15.92 13.94
CA PHE A 339 4.67 -15.63 13.03
C PHE A 339 5.74 -14.71 13.67
N THR A 340 5.32 -13.80 14.55
CA THR A 340 6.21 -12.85 15.22
C THR A 340 6.54 -13.22 16.67
N GLN A 341 6.16 -14.42 17.11
CA GLN A 341 6.45 -14.94 18.44
C GLN A 341 7.91 -15.40 18.53
N PRO A 342 8.62 -15.19 19.65
CA PRO A 342 9.93 -15.78 19.87
C PRO A 342 9.86 -17.30 19.89
N GLU A 343 10.69 -17.95 19.10
CA GLU A 343 10.91 -19.40 19.09
C GLU A 343 12.29 -19.74 19.67
N LYS A 344 12.40 -20.84 20.42
CA LYS A 344 13.71 -21.30 20.93
C LYS A 344 14.44 -22.07 19.83
N LEU A 345 15.69 -21.70 19.58
CA LEU A 345 16.57 -22.40 18.66
C LEU A 345 17.06 -23.70 19.30
N GLY A 346 17.28 -24.73 18.47
CA GLY A 346 17.80 -26.02 18.92
C GLY A 346 19.25 -25.91 19.41
N PRO A 347 19.73 -26.86 20.24
CA PRO A 347 21.05 -26.78 20.88
C PRO A 347 22.25 -26.67 19.92
N LYS A 348 22.10 -27.06 18.65
CA LYS A 348 23.17 -27.04 17.64
C LYS A 348 23.00 -25.95 16.58
N GLU A 349 21.95 -25.13 16.67
CA GLU A 349 21.57 -24.17 15.63
C GLU A 349 22.16 -22.78 15.86
N TYR A 350 22.75 -22.53 17.04
CA TYR A 350 23.33 -21.24 17.39
C TYR A 350 24.61 -21.39 18.20
N SER A 351 25.60 -20.56 17.88
CA SER A 351 26.82 -20.39 18.67
C SER A 351 27.03 -18.90 18.93
N CYS A 352 26.98 -18.49 20.20
CA CYS A 352 27.15 -17.09 20.56
C CYS A 352 28.61 -16.63 20.42
N GLY A 353 28.88 -15.62 19.60
CA GLY A 353 30.23 -15.05 19.47
C GLY A 353 30.80 -14.46 20.77
N LYS A 354 29.95 -14.01 21.69
CA LYS A 354 30.38 -13.46 23.01
C LYS A 354 30.58 -14.53 24.09
N CYS A 355 29.81 -15.62 24.06
CA CYS A 355 29.89 -16.69 25.07
C CYS A 355 30.67 -17.92 24.58
N GLY A 356 31.13 -17.92 23.32
CA GLY A 356 31.74 -19.07 22.68
C GLY A 356 30.77 -20.26 22.57
N LYS A 357 31.34 -21.48 22.56
CA LYS A 357 30.59 -22.76 22.48
C LYS A 357 29.72 -23.05 23.72
N ALA A 358 29.74 -22.21 24.75
CA ALA A 358 29.06 -22.47 26.02
C ALA A 358 27.65 -21.86 26.09
N SER A 359 27.09 -21.39 24.98
CA SER A 359 25.69 -20.92 24.91
C SER A 359 24.98 -21.55 23.73
N HIS A 360 24.15 -22.54 24.03
CA HIS A 360 23.29 -23.25 23.08
C HIS A 360 21.83 -22.77 23.15
N GLU A 361 21.49 -21.95 24.15
CA GLU A 361 20.16 -21.41 24.34
C GLU A 361 20.05 -20.02 23.72
N ALA A 362 19.27 -19.92 22.66
CA ALA A 362 18.93 -18.67 22.01
C ALA A 362 17.47 -18.67 21.58
N SER A 363 16.86 -17.50 21.56
CA SER A 363 15.55 -17.28 20.95
C SER A 363 15.71 -16.54 19.64
N LYS A 364 14.96 -16.94 18.62
CA LYS A 364 14.82 -16.24 17.35
C LYS A 364 13.43 -15.61 17.29
N ARG A 365 13.34 -14.40 16.76
CA ARG A 365 12.07 -13.72 16.54
C ARG A 365 12.07 -13.01 15.20
N LEU A 366 11.01 -13.19 14.43
CA LEU A 366 10.74 -12.43 13.22
C LEU A 366 9.85 -11.22 13.55
N SER A 367 10.11 -10.10 12.88
CA SER A 367 9.28 -8.90 12.95
C SER A 367 9.31 -8.18 11.61
N ILE A 368 8.31 -7.33 11.34
CA ILE A 368 8.27 -6.57 10.09
C ILE A 368 9.06 -5.28 10.25
N ARG A 369 10.19 -5.16 9.55
CA ARG A 369 11.04 -3.97 9.56
C ARG A 369 10.54 -2.89 8.61
N LYS A 370 10.10 -3.29 7.41
CA LYS A 370 9.55 -2.40 6.39
C LYS A 370 8.31 -3.03 5.80
N LEU A 371 7.21 -2.29 5.85
CA LEU A 371 5.93 -2.68 5.25
C LEU A 371 5.90 -2.33 3.75
N PRO A 372 5.40 -3.24 2.88
CA PRO A 372 5.16 -2.96 1.46
C PRO A 372 3.83 -2.23 1.24
N PRO A 373 3.67 -1.47 0.14
CA PRO A 373 2.36 -0.92 -0.24
C PRO A 373 1.26 -1.96 -0.40
N VAL A 374 1.60 -3.17 -0.86
CA VAL A 374 0.69 -4.31 -0.96
C VAL A 374 1.25 -5.49 -0.17
N LEU A 375 0.47 -5.97 0.80
CA LEU A 375 0.74 -7.18 1.57
C LEU A 375 0.05 -8.38 0.93
N SER A 376 0.81 -9.45 0.76
CA SER A 376 0.33 -10.74 0.28
C SER A 376 0.50 -11.76 1.40
N PHE A 377 -0.59 -12.38 1.84
CA PHE A 377 -0.55 -13.45 2.83
C PHE A 377 -0.88 -14.77 2.17
N GLN A 378 -0.05 -15.78 2.39
CA GLN A 378 -0.35 -17.16 2.08
C GLN A 378 -0.68 -17.89 3.38
N PHE A 379 -1.78 -18.65 3.42
CA PHE A 379 -2.04 -19.54 4.54
C PHE A 379 -1.53 -20.94 4.21
N LYS A 380 -0.57 -21.44 5.00
CA LYS A 380 0.03 -22.78 4.81
C LYS A 380 -0.98 -23.87 5.16
N ARG A 381 -1.85 -24.18 4.20
CA ARG A 381 -2.92 -25.17 4.33
C ARG A 381 -2.45 -26.61 4.09
N PHE A 382 -1.21 -26.84 3.68
CA PHE A 382 -0.72 -28.17 3.36
C PHE A 382 0.41 -28.56 4.31
N GLU A 383 0.18 -29.60 5.12
CA GLU A 383 1.16 -30.16 6.05
C GLU A 383 1.68 -31.50 5.54
N HIS A 384 3.00 -31.67 5.51
CA HIS A 384 3.63 -32.97 5.29
C HIS A 384 4.06 -33.54 6.65
N LYS A 385 3.48 -34.67 7.08
CA LYS A 385 3.96 -35.36 8.28
C LYS A 385 5.28 -36.06 7.97
N THR A 386 6.29 -35.83 8.81
CA THR A 386 7.66 -36.37 8.67
C THR A 386 7.74 -37.90 8.67
N THR A 387 6.74 -38.59 9.22
CA THR A 387 6.68 -40.06 9.29
C THR A 387 6.13 -40.73 8.03
N ASP A 388 5.40 -40.03 7.17
CA ASP A 388 4.84 -40.61 5.94
C ASP A 388 4.68 -39.54 4.85
N LYS A 389 5.64 -39.52 3.91
CA LYS A 389 5.71 -38.55 2.80
C LYS A 389 4.49 -38.61 1.87
N ASN A 390 3.71 -39.70 1.89
CA ASN A 390 2.49 -39.85 1.10
C ASN A 390 1.23 -39.31 1.81
N SER A 391 1.32 -38.83 3.05
CA SER A 391 0.18 -38.42 3.88
C SER A 391 0.03 -36.89 4.01
N ALA A 392 0.35 -36.14 2.96
CA ALA A 392 0.14 -34.69 2.96
C ALA A 392 -1.36 -34.37 3.19
N ARG A 393 -1.65 -33.53 4.19
CA ARG A 393 -3.02 -33.25 4.64
C ARG A 393 -3.36 -31.78 4.46
N LYS A 394 -4.52 -31.51 3.87
CA LYS A 394 -5.11 -30.18 3.81
C LYS A 394 -5.69 -29.76 5.16
N ILE A 395 -5.42 -28.54 5.58
CA ILE A 395 -6.04 -27.87 6.72
C ILE A 395 -7.25 -27.09 6.20
N ASP A 396 -8.43 -27.72 6.30
CA ASP A 396 -9.71 -27.09 5.97
C ASP A 396 -10.28 -26.24 7.13
N ALA A 397 -9.45 -25.89 8.12
CA ALA A 397 -9.87 -25.01 9.20
C ALA A 397 -10.21 -23.62 8.60
N PRO A 398 -11.39 -23.04 8.93
CA PRO A 398 -11.73 -21.70 8.48
C PRO A 398 -10.76 -20.69 9.10
N ILE A 399 -10.49 -19.62 8.35
CA ILE A 399 -9.64 -18.52 8.80
C ILE A 399 -10.48 -17.26 8.78
N ARG A 400 -10.48 -16.52 9.88
CA ARG A 400 -11.09 -15.19 9.94
C ARG A 400 -10.06 -14.13 9.61
N PHE A 401 -10.30 -13.40 8.55
CA PHE A 401 -9.50 -12.25 8.14
C PHE A 401 -10.43 -11.03 8.05
N PRO A 402 -10.00 -9.84 8.50
CA PRO A 402 -10.85 -8.66 8.49
C PRO A 402 -10.80 -7.94 7.13
N ALA A 403 -11.80 -7.11 6.84
CA ALA A 403 -11.78 -6.24 5.67
C ALA A 403 -10.67 -5.18 5.73
N SER A 404 -10.34 -4.72 6.95
CA SER A 404 -9.27 -3.76 7.20
C SER A 404 -8.55 -4.10 8.50
N PHE A 405 -7.26 -3.83 8.59
CA PHE A 405 -6.51 -4.03 9.82
C PHE A 405 -5.24 -3.19 9.90
N SER A 406 -4.70 -3.08 11.12
CA SER A 406 -3.41 -2.44 11.38
C SER A 406 -2.29 -3.47 11.52
N MET A 407 -1.20 -3.26 10.80
CA MET A 407 0.04 -4.05 10.93
C MET A 407 0.94 -3.56 12.06
N ALA A 408 0.61 -2.45 12.71
CA ALA A 408 1.48 -1.80 13.70
C ALA A 408 2.02 -2.77 14.77
N PRO A 409 1.20 -3.62 15.40
CA PRO A 409 1.66 -4.52 16.47
C PRO A 409 2.74 -5.53 16.04
N PHE A 410 2.86 -5.80 14.74
CA PHE A 410 3.75 -6.81 14.18
C PHE A 410 5.08 -6.22 13.67
N THR A 411 5.22 -4.88 13.74
CA THR A 411 6.42 -4.19 13.27
C THR A 411 7.53 -4.20 14.32
N THR A 412 8.78 -4.23 13.87
CA THR A 412 9.97 -4.22 14.75
C THR A 412 9.95 -3.02 15.70
N LEU A 413 9.48 -1.86 15.24
CA LEU A 413 9.47 -0.62 16.02
C LEU A 413 8.46 -0.70 17.16
N ALA A 414 7.21 -1.04 16.85
CA ALA A 414 6.16 -1.15 17.86
C ALA A 414 6.52 -2.21 18.92
N MET A 415 7.09 -3.34 18.49
CA MET A 415 7.55 -4.38 19.41
C MET A 415 8.64 -3.88 20.35
N LYS A 416 9.62 -3.11 19.85
CA LYS A 416 10.71 -2.55 20.66
C LYS A 416 10.26 -1.48 21.66
N GLU A 417 9.26 -0.67 21.33
CA GLU A 417 8.72 0.32 22.27
C GLU A 417 7.85 -0.37 23.34
N THR A 418 7.02 -1.35 22.95
CA THR A 418 6.20 -2.14 23.89
C THR A 418 7.05 -2.85 24.94
N GLU A 419 8.24 -3.35 24.57
CA GLU A 419 9.18 -4.00 25.50
C GLU A 419 9.87 -3.03 26.47
N LYS A 420 9.97 -1.75 26.12
CA LYS A 420 10.57 -0.72 26.98
C LYS A 420 9.58 -0.15 27.97
N GLU A 421 8.31 -0.03 27.57
CA GLU A 421 7.25 0.59 28.34
C GLU A 421 6.31 -0.47 28.94
N ASN A 422 6.81 -1.25 29.91
CA ASN A 422 6.06 -2.30 30.63
C ASN A 422 4.82 -1.80 31.44
N ASN A 423 4.32 -0.57 31.23
CA ASN A 423 3.31 0.04 32.12
C ASN A 423 2.36 1.08 31.48
N VAL A 424 2.13 1.08 30.15
CA VAL A 424 1.18 2.02 29.52
C VAL A 424 -0.09 1.29 29.02
N PRO A 425 -1.32 1.78 29.31
CA PRO A 425 -2.58 1.09 28.98
C PRO A 425 -2.97 1.08 27.49
N HIS A 426 -2.27 1.84 26.64
CA HIS A 426 -2.58 1.97 25.22
C HIS A 426 -1.40 1.51 24.37
N PRO A 427 -1.62 0.76 23.27
CA PRO A 427 -0.54 0.36 22.37
C PRO A 427 0.12 1.62 21.79
N VAL A 428 1.29 2.00 22.31
CA VAL A 428 2.06 3.12 21.76
C VAL A 428 2.82 2.58 20.56
N HIS A 429 2.27 2.79 19.37
CA HIS A 429 2.98 2.51 18.12
C HIS A 429 3.64 3.79 17.62
N PRO A 430 4.90 3.75 17.17
CA PRO A 430 5.56 4.95 16.68
C PRO A 430 4.99 5.38 15.31
N GLY A 431 4.23 6.47 15.29
CA GLY A 431 3.76 7.16 14.08
C GLY A 431 2.27 7.04 13.79
N PRO A 432 1.80 7.67 12.70
CA PRO A 432 0.38 7.66 12.33
C PRO A 432 -0.15 6.26 12.14
N ASP A 433 -1.41 6.02 12.56
CA ASP A 433 -2.13 4.78 12.23
C ASP A 433 -2.21 4.56 10.71
N ALA A 434 -2.35 5.64 9.93
CA ALA A 434 -2.34 5.63 8.47
C ALA A 434 -1.10 4.95 7.85
N MET A 435 0.02 4.85 8.57
CA MET A 435 1.20 4.11 8.11
C MET A 435 1.02 2.59 8.13
N TYR A 436 0.12 2.11 8.97
CA TYR A 436 -0.01 0.71 9.32
C TYR A 436 -1.35 0.12 8.86
N GLU A 437 -2.27 0.96 8.39
CA GLU A 437 -3.60 0.56 7.94
C GLU A 437 -3.61 -0.01 6.52
N TYR A 438 -4.28 -1.16 6.39
CA TYR A 438 -4.45 -1.88 5.14
C TYR A 438 -5.90 -2.28 4.93
N ASP A 439 -6.32 -2.25 3.67
CA ASP A 439 -7.65 -2.67 3.20
C ASP A 439 -7.55 -3.86 2.26
N LEU A 440 -8.41 -4.86 2.48
CA LEU A 440 -8.52 -6.05 1.65
C LEU A 440 -9.04 -5.66 0.26
N PHE A 441 -8.39 -6.16 -0.79
CA PHE A 441 -8.87 -5.96 -2.16
C PHE A 441 -8.97 -7.23 -2.99
N ALA A 442 -8.29 -8.33 -2.61
CA ALA A 442 -8.44 -9.62 -3.28
C ALA A 442 -8.22 -10.80 -2.33
N VAL A 443 -8.91 -11.91 -2.60
CA VAL A 443 -8.81 -13.18 -1.87
C VAL A 443 -8.84 -14.33 -2.87
N ILE A 444 -7.77 -15.13 -2.91
CA ILE A 444 -7.74 -16.39 -3.64
C ILE A 444 -8.22 -17.49 -2.71
N ASN A 445 -9.18 -18.29 -3.18
CA ASN A 445 -9.73 -19.44 -2.49
C ASN A 445 -9.26 -20.74 -3.12
N HIS A 446 -9.20 -21.79 -2.32
CA HIS A 446 -8.94 -23.14 -2.81
C HIS A 446 -9.95 -24.14 -2.24
N GLU A 447 -10.80 -24.66 -3.11
CA GLU A 447 -11.78 -25.70 -2.81
C GLU A 447 -11.27 -27.06 -3.32
N GLY A 448 -11.59 -28.16 -2.62
CA GLY A 448 -11.11 -29.51 -2.99
C GLY A 448 -9.85 -29.98 -2.25
N LYS A 449 -9.25 -31.07 -2.73
CA LYS A 449 -8.11 -31.76 -2.10
C LYS A 449 -6.78 -31.19 -2.61
N MET A 450 -5.66 -31.54 -1.97
CA MET A 450 -4.33 -31.06 -2.36
C MET A 450 -3.95 -31.37 -3.81
N ASN A 451 -4.32 -32.57 -4.31
CA ASN A 451 -3.96 -33.02 -5.66
C ASN A 451 -5.09 -32.84 -6.68
N ASN A 452 -6.25 -32.36 -6.24
CA ASN A 452 -7.41 -32.13 -7.10
C ASN A 452 -8.31 -31.09 -6.45
N GLY A 453 -8.09 -29.84 -6.83
CA GLY A 453 -8.85 -28.72 -6.33
C GLY A 453 -9.15 -27.70 -7.42
N HIS A 454 -9.86 -26.65 -7.02
CA HIS A 454 -10.25 -25.55 -7.88
C HIS A 454 -10.01 -24.23 -7.17
N TYR A 455 -9.41 -23.31 -7.90
CA TYR A 455 -9.14 -21.97 -7.40
C TYR A 455 -10.19 -20.99 -7.90
N THR A 456 -10.70 -20.16 -7.00
CA THR A 456 -11.56 -19.01 -7.33
C THR A 456 -11.03 -17.75 -6.67
N ASN A 457 -11.42 -16.58 -7.17
CA ASN A 457 -10.95 -15.30 -6.63
C ASN A 457 -12.13 -14.40 -6.27
N PHE A 458 -12.06 -13.73 -5.12
CA PHE A 458 -12.87 -12.55 -4.85
C PHE A 458 -11.99 -11.32 -5.03
N ALA A 459 -12.43 -10.33 -5.80
CA ALA A 459 -11.74 -9.05 -5.86
C ALA A 459 -12.72 -7.88 -5.75
N ARG A 460 -12.20 -6.80 -5.17
CA ARG A 460 -12.89 -5.52 -5.05
C ARG A 460 -12.59 -4.68 -6.29
N PHE A 461 -13.64 -4.18 -6.90
CA PHE A 461 -13.55 -3.16 -7.93
C PHE A 461 -14.36 -1.95 -7.46
N GLN A 462 -13.68 -0.82 -7.26
CA GLN A 462 -14.24 0.34 -6.55
C GLN A 462 -14.76 -0.06 -5.16
N ASP A 463 -16.05 0.06 -4.90
CA ASP A 463 -16.70 -0.29 -3.62
C ASP A 463 -17.53 -1.58 -3.70
N GLU A 464 -17.47 -2.27 -4.83
CA GLU A 464 -18.21 -3.50 -5.10
C GLU A 464 -17.29 -4.73 -5.09
N TRP A 465 -17.85 -5.87 -4.72
CA TRP A 465 -17.16 -7.15 -4.68
C TRP A 465 -17.66 -8.07 -5.78
N TYR A 466 -16.72 -8.78 -6.42
CA TYR A 466 -17.02 -9.74 -7.48
C TYR A 466 -16.32 -11.06 -7.19
N ARG A 467 -16.96 -12.17 -7.55
CA ARG A 467 -16.37 -13.52 -7.57
C ARG A 467 -16.02 -13.88 -9.01
N PHE A 468 -14.76 -14.24 -9.21
CA PHE A 468 -14.18 -14.70 -10.46
C PHE A 468 -13.95 -16.20 -10.35
N ASP A 469 -14.64 -16.95 -11.20
CA ASP A 469 -14.55 -18.39 -11.34
C ASP A 469 -14.28 -18.68 -12.82
N ASP A 470 -12.99 -18.63 -13.19
CA ASP A 470 -12.53 -18.64 -14.57
C ASP A 470 -13.29 -17.62 -15.45
N ASP A 471 -14.09 -18.10 -16.40
CA ASP A 471 -14.84 -17.29 -17.35
C ASP A 471 -16.06 -16.59 -16.71
N LYS A 472 -16.50 -17.06 -15.54
CA LYS A 472 -17.68 -16.57 -14.85
C LYS A 472 -17.32 -15.47 -13.87
N VAL A 473 -17.89 -14.28 -14.09
CA VAL A 473 -17.82 -13.15 -13.16
C VAL A 473 -19.21 -12.95 -12.56
N THR A 474 -19.29 -12.98 -11.23
CA THR A 474 -20.57 -12.82 -10.52
C THR A 474 -20.46 -11.73 -9.45
N PRO A 475 -21.45 -10.83 -9.33
CA PRO A 475 -21.52 -9.89 -8.22
C PRO A 475 -21.54 -10.64 -6.88
N SER A 476 -20.90 -10.07 -5.87
CA SER A 476 -20.77 -10.65 -4.54
C SER A 476 -20.79 -9.57 -3.47
N THR A 477 -20.66 -9.97 -2.21
CA THR A 477 -20.56 -9.08 -1.06
C THR A 477 -19.25 -9.28 -0.31
N LEU A 478 -18.83 -8.25 0.42
CA LEU A 478 -17.72 -8.35 1.36
C LEU A 478 -17.96 -9.51 2.36
N GLY A 479 -19.19 -9.67 2.88
CA GLY A 479 -19.53 -10.75 3.80
C GLY A 479 -19.30 -12.15 3.21
N ALA A 480 -19.65 -12.37 1.94
CA ALA A 480 -19.37 -13.63 1.25
C ALA A 480 -17.86 -13.86 1.07
N CYS A 481 -17.11 -12.82 0.72
CA CYS A 481 -15.65 -12.86 0.63
C CYS A 481 -15.02 -13.24 1.99
N LEU A 482 -15.39 -12.57 3.08
CA LEU A 482 -14.81 -12.82 4.42
C LEU A 482 -15.12 -14.22 5.00
N ASN A 483 -16.17 -14.88 4.52
CA ASN A 483 -16.55 -16.23 4.93
C ASN A 483 -16.01 -17.33 4.00
N SER A 484 -15.22 -16.96 2.98
CA SER A 484 -14.71 -17.90 1.97
C SER A 484 -13.50 -18.71 2.44
N ALA A 485 -13.17 -19.77 1.68
CA ALA A 485 -12.06 -20.67 1.96
C ALA A 485 -10.69 -20.09 1.54
N ALA A 486 -10.31 -18.97 2.18
CA ALA A 486 -9.14 -18.19 1.80
C ALA A 486 -7.84 -19.01 1.82
N TYR A 487 -7.17 -19.06 0.68
CA TYR A 487 -5.83 -19.60 0.50
C TYR A 487 -4.77 -18.47 0.54
N MET A 488 -5.04 -17.37 -0.17
CA MET A 488 -4.25 -16.14 -0.09
C MET A 488 -5.13 -14.92 0.08
N CYS A 489 -4.65 -13.92 0.82
CA CYS A 489 -5.30 -12.61 0.95
C CYS A 489 -4.34 -11.50 0.53
N PHE A 490 -4.87 -10.51 -0.19
CA PHE A 490 -4.13 -9.34 -0.65
C PHE A 490 -4.73 -8.06 -0.07
N TYR A 491 -3.85 -7.28 0.53
CA TYR A 491 -4.18 -6.06 1.23
C TYR A 491 -3.36 -4.90 0.69
N VAL A 492 -4.00 -3.76 0.43
CA VAL A 492 -3.32 -2.55 -0.02
C VAL A 492 -3.31 -1.53 1.11
N LYS A 493 -2.19 -0.82 1.27
CA LYS A 493 -2.07 0.25 2.26
C LYS A 493 -3.11 1.33 1.97
N ARG A 494 -3.90 1.71 2.97
CA ARG A 494 -4.96 2.73 2.81
C ARG A 494 -4.39 4.08 2.37
N HIS A 495 -3.22 4.42 2.89
CA HIS A 495 -2.52 5.67 2.58
C HIS A 495 -1.14 5.37 2.00
N LEU A 496 -1.00 5.53 0.68
CA LEU A 496 0.26 5.30 -0.02
C LEU A 496 1.28 6.40 0.27
N ASP A 497 2.54 6.00 0.46
CA ASP A 497 3.65 6.94 0.66
C ASP A 497 4.26 7.31 -0.70
N TYR A 498 4.02 8.52 -1.18
CA TYR A 498 4.65 9.01 -2.40
C TYR A 498 6.06 9.51 -2.07
N LYS A 499 7.06 8.80 -2.60
CA LYS A 499 8.43 9.32 -2.64
C LYS A 499 8.52 10.43 -3.69
N PRO A 500 9.34 11.46 -3.47
CA PRO A 500 9.67 12.42 -4.51
C PRO A 500 10.00 11.71 -5.82
N TYR A 501 9.36 12.12 -6.92
CA TYR A 501 9.73 11.60 -8.23
C TYR A 501 11.23 11.85 -8.42
N MET A 502 12.00 10.76 -8.42
CA MET A 502 13.40 10.79 -8.75
C MET A 502 13.51 10.22 -10.14
N THR A 503 13.96 11.04 -11.10
CA THR A 503 14.30 10.57 -12.44
C THR A 503 15.27 9.39 -12.29
N PRO A 504 14.87 8.17 -12.67
CA PRO A 504 15.72 7.01 -12.51
C PRO A 504 17.04 7.22 -13.23
N THR A 505 18.14 6.72 -12.67
CA THR A 505 19.48 6.89 -13.25
C THR A 505 19.57 6.39 -14.69
N TYR A 506 18.80 5.36 -15.07
CA TYR A 506 18.74 4.88 -16.45
C TYR A 506 18.00 5.84 -17.39
N VAL A 507 17.02 6.62 -16.91
CA VAL A 507 16.33 7.65 -17.71
C VAL A 507 17.30 8.80 -17.97
N LEU A 508 18.00 9.26 -16.92
CA LEU A 508 19.05 10.26 -17.05
C LEU A 508 20.14 9.79 -18.02
N ALA A 509 20.59 8.54 -17.90
CA ALA A 509 21.59 7.96 -18.80
C ALA A 509 21.11 7.93 -20.26
N ARG A 510 19.85 7.51 -20.50
CA ARG A 510 19.28 7.45 -21.84
C ARG A 510 19.02 8.84 -22.44
N GLU A 511 18.61 9.80 -21.62
CA GLU A 511 18.47 11.20 -22.04
C GLU A 511 19.83 11.79 -22.41
N THR A 512 20.88 11.52 -21.62
CA THR A 512 22.24 11.96 -21.96
C THR A 512 22.76 11.28 -23.23
N GLU A 513 22.43 10.01 -23.46
CA GLU A 513 22.80 9.29 -24.68
C GLU A 513 22.06 9.84 -25.90
N ALA A 514 20.75 10.10 -25.79
CA ALA A 514 19.95 10.69 -26.87
C ALA A 514 20.39 12.13 -27.23
N VAL A 515 20.84 12.91 -26.24
CA VAL A 515 21.45 14.23 -26.49
C VAL A 515 22.76 14.06 -27.27
N ARG A 516 23.61 13.12 -26.86
CA ARG A 516 24.88 12.83 -27.52
C ARG A 516 24.68 12.34 -28.96
N GLU A 517 23.69 11.49 -29.20
CA GLU A 517 23.34 11.04 -30.56
C GLU A 517 22.90 12.20 -31.45
N LYS A 518 22.07 13.12 -30.94
CA LYS A 518 21.67 14.33 -31.67
C LYS A 518 22.83 15.29 -31.94
N GLU A 519 23.79 15.41 -31.02
CA GLU A 519 25.00 16.20 -31.23
C GLU A 519 25.86 15.59 -32.34
N ILE A 520 26.07 14.27 -32.32
CA ILE A 520 26.78 13.53 -33.37
C ILE A 520 26.08 13.69 -34.73
N GLU A 521 24.74 13.63 -34.76
CA GLU A 521 23.98 13.82 -36.00
C GLU A 521 24.13 15.23 -36.56
N LYS A 522 24.08 16.26 -35.70
CA LYS A 522 24.35 17.65 -36.08
C LYS A 522 25.77 17.87 -36.58
N GLU A 523 26.77 17.25 -35.95
CA GLU A 523 28.17 17.32 -36.41
C GLU A 523 28.34 16.68 -37.79
N LYS A 524 27.68 15.55 -38.05
CA LYS A 524 27.67 14.89 -39.36
C LYS A 524 26.98 15.75 -40.42
N GLU A 525 25.85 16.37 -40.10
CA GLU A 525 25.17 17.29 -41.02
C GLU A 525 26.03 18.53 -41.32
N ALA A 526 26.69 19.11 -40.31
CA ALA A 526 27.58 20.24 -40.48
C ALA A 526 28.82 19.88 -41.33
N ALA A 527 29.41 18.71 -41.12
CA ALA A 527 30.50 18.21 -41.95
C ALA A 527 30.08 18.03 -43.42
N ARG A 528 28.89 17.44 -43.65
CA ARG A 528 28.33 17.27 -45.00
C ARG A 528 28.06 18.62 -45.68
N MET A 529 27.54 19.61 -44.94
CA MET A 529 27.31 20.96 -45.46
C MET A 529 28.63 21.65 -45.83
N LYS A 530 29.68 21.46 -45.02
CA LYS A 530 31.01 22.00 -45.30
C LYS A 530 31.65 21.36 -46.53
N GLU A 531 31.53 20.04 -46.71
CA GLU A 531 31.99 19.36 -47.92
C GLU A 531 31.29 19.87 -49.19
N VAL A 532 29.99 20.15 -49.10
CA VAL A 532 29.22 20.74 -50.21
C VAL A 532 29.69 22.17 -50.50
N GLU A 533 29.96 22.98 -49.48
CA GLU A 533 30.47 24.35 -49.61
C GLU A 533 31.89 24.38 -50.20
N ASP A 534 32.79 23.52 -49.72
CA ASP A 534 34.16 23.37 -50.25
C ASP A 534 34.14 22.90 -51.71
N ALA A 535 33.22 21.99 -52.08
CA ALA A 535 33.06 21.54 -53.46
C ALA A 535 32.50 22.65 -54.39
N LEU A 536 31.57 23.48 -53.91
CA LEU A 536 31.07 24.64 -54.63
C LEU A 536 32.17 25.69 -54.85
N LEU A 537 32.99 25.97 -53.83
CA LEU A 537 34.13 26.88 -53.93
C LEU A 537 35.22 26.38 -54.88
N ALA A 538 35.39 25.05 -55.02
CA ALA A 538 36.33 24.46 -55.97
C ALA A 538 35.85 24.48 -57.44
N THR A 539 34.57 24.80 -57.67
CA THR A 539 33.97 24.91 -59.03
C THR A 539 33.89 26.34 -59.56
N VAL A 540 34.29 27.33 -58.77
CA VAL A 540 34.45 28.75 -59.13
C VAL A 540 35.93 29.04 -59.35
#